data_AF-A0A1I0MLS5-F1
#
_entry.id   AF-A0A1I0MLS5-F1
#
_cell.length_a   1.000
_cell.length_b   1.000
_cell.length_c   1.000
_cell.angle_alpha   90.00
_cell.angle_beta   90.00
_cell.angle_gamma   90.00
#
_symmetry.space_group_name_H-M   'P 1'
#
loop_
_entity.id
_entity.type
_entity.pdbx_description
1 polymer ?
#
loop_
_entity_poly.entity_id
_entity_poly.type
_entity_poly.pdbx_seq_one_letter_code
_entity_poly.pdbx_strand_id
1 'polypeptide(L)' 'MMVIKNKYEITAIVFLKTDKDQLPRIITAIKVCKEGELLYEVVQGTFQSNHYEFELDAERNIITVTT' A
#
# COMPACT_ATOMS: atom_id res chain seq x y z
N MET A 1 -16.27 -15.57 -14.64
CA MET A 1 -15.12 -15.43 -13.72
C MET A 1 -14.60 -14.02 -13.85
N MET A 2 -14.51 -13.27 -12.75
CA MET A 2 -13.91 -11.94 -12.73
C MET A 2 -12.46 -12.08 -12.25
N VAL A 3 -11.52 -11.48 -12.97
CA VAL A 3 -10.10 -11.47 -12.59
C VAL A 3 -9.73 -10.03 -12.31
N ILE A 4 -9.26 -9.76 -11.09
CA ILE A 4 -8.78 -8.44 -10.67
C ILE A 4 -7.28 -8.42 -10.89
N LYS A 5 -6.78 -7.37 -11.57
CA LYS A 5 -5.34 -7.15 -11.74
C LYS A 5 -4.85 -6.21 -10.63
N ASN A 6 -4.37 -6.78 -9.53
CA ASN A 6 -3.75 -6.06 -8.43
C ASN A 6 -2.22 -6.12 -8.53
N LYS A 7 -1.54 -5.10 -8.01
CA LYS A 7 -0.08 -5.03 -7.91
C LYS A 7 0.45 -5.64 -6.62
N TYR A 8 -0.28 -5.50 -5.51
CA TYR A 8 0.13 -6.00 -4.20
C TYR A 8 -0.74 -7.17 -3.77
N GLU A 9 -0.12 -8.21 -3.22
CA GLU A 9 -0.79 -9.36 -2.63
C GLU A 9 -1.34 -9.03 -1.24
N ILE A 10 -2.40 -9.74 -0.82
CA ILE A 10 -2.80 -9.74 0.59
C ILE A 10 -1.63 -10.26 1.43
N THR A 11 -1.44 -9.69 2.61
CA THR A 11 -0.30 -9.90 3.52
C THR A 11 1.02 -9.24 3.10
N ALA A 12 1.10 -8.63 1.91
CA ALA A 12 2.30 -7.90 1.51
C ALA A 12 2.58 -6.71 2.44
N ILE A 13 3.87 -6.46 2.71
CA ILE A 13 4.32 -5.28 3.44
C ILE A 13 4.59 -4.17 2.42
N VAL A 14 4.03 -3.00 2.67
CA VAL A 14 4.17 -1.80 1.86
C VAL A 14 4.43 -0.58 2.74
N PHE A 15 4.87 0.51 2.11
CA PHE A 15 5.15 1.79 2.73
C PHE A 15 4.37 2.89 2.03
N LEU A 16 3.92 3.90 2.77
CA LEU A 16 3.31 5.08 2.17
C LEU A 16 4.41 6.04 1.73
N LYS A 17 4.37 6.48 0.47
CA LYS A 17 5.34 7.45 -0.07
C LYS A 17 5.27 8.81 0.62
N THR A 18 4.10 9.15 1.14
CA THR A 18 3.84 10.41 1.85
C THR A 18 4.13 10.33 3.35
N ASP A 19 4.32 9.12 3.89
CA ASP A 19 4.65 8.90 5.29
C ASP A 19 6.15 9.13 5.50
N LYS A 20 6.50 10.18 6.24
CA LYS A 20 7.89 10.57 6.52
C LYS A 20 8.65 9.48 7.27
N ASP A 21 7.95 8.76 8.14
CA ASP A 21 8.55 7.71 8.96
C ASP A 21 8.60 6.37 8.22
N GLN A 22 7.88 6.26 7.09
CA GLN A 22 7.76 5.05 6.27
C GLN A 22 7.54 3.79 7.14
N LEU A 23 6.53 3.88 8.00
CA LEU A 23 6.16 2.76 8.85
C LEU A 23 5.61 1.62 7.98
N PRO A 24 6.04 0.36 8.19
CA PRO A 24 5.57 -0.77 7.42
C PRO A 24 4.08 -1.00 7.67
N ARG A 25 3.34 -1.26 6.61
CA ARG A 25 1.91 -1.55 6.66
C ARG A 25 1.61 -2.85 5.91
N ILE A 26 0.67 -3.64 6.41
CA ILE A 26 0.29 -4.92 5.82
C ILE A 26 -0.98 -4.72 4.99
N ILE A 27 -1.00 -5.21 3.76
CA ILE A 27 -2.21 -5.23 2.93
C ILE A 27 -3.19 -6.27 3.50
N THR A 28 -4.38 -5.83 3.92
CA THR A 28 -5.41 -6.72 4.50
C THR A 28 -6.62 -6.93 3.59
N ALA A 29 -6.88 -6.01 2.67
CA ALA A 29 -7.96 -6.13 1.69
C ALA A 29 -7.66 -5.36 0.40
N ILE A 30 -8.28 -5.81 -0.70
CA ILE A 30 -8.31 -5.09 -1.98
C ILE A 30 -9.77 -4.77 -2.28
N LYS A 31 -10.09 -3.49 -2.40
CA LYS A 31 -11.43 -2.96 -2.62
C LYS A 31 -11.55 -2.54 -4.08
N VAL A 32 -12.52 -3.12 -4.78
CA VAL A 32 -12.84 -2.75 -6.16
C VAL A 32 -13.80 -1.56 -6.14
N CYS A 33 -13.40 -0.47 -6.78
CA CYS A 33 -14.14 0.77 -6.87
C CYS A 33 -14.73 0.96 -8.27
N LYS A 34 -15.32 2.15 -8.53
CA LYS A 34 -15.91 2.47 -9.83
C LYS A 34 -14.85 2.33 -10.92
N GLU A 35 -15.26 1.90 -12.11
CA GLU A 35 -14.39 1.80 -13.30
C GLU A 35 -13.19 0.84 -13.13
N GLY A 36 -13.24 -0.06 -12.13
CA GLY A 36 -12.20 -1.06 -11.91
C GLY A 36 -10.97 -0.54 -11.15
N GLU A 37 -11.04 0.67 -10.62
CA GLU A 37 -10.00 1.20 -9.73
C GLU A 37 -9.87 0.35 -8.46
N LEU A 38 -8.65 0.26 -7.93
CA LEU A 38 -8.35 -0.53 -6.75
C LEU A 38 -7.87 0.36 -5.60
N LEU A 39 -8.53 0.20 -4.45
CA LEU A 39 -8.10 0.74 -3.17
C LEU A 39 -7.56 -0.41 -2.30
N TYR A 40 -6.36 -0.23 -1.77
CA TYR A 40 -5.74 -1.20 -0.88
C TYR A 40 -5.98 -0.77 0.57
N GLU A 41 -6.54 -1.67 1.35
CA GLU A 41 -6.60 -1.50 2.80
C GLU A 41 -5.27 -1.95 3.40
N VAL A 42 -4.67 -1.07 4.19
CA VAL A 42 -3.41 -1.31 4.88
C VAL A 42 -3.56 -1.11 6.38
N VAL A 43 -2.90 -1.97 7.15
CA VAL A 43 -2.89 -1.94 8.62
C VAL A 43 -1.48 -1.73 9.15
N GLN A 44 -1.33 -0.82 10.09
CA GLN A 44 -0.13 -0.57 10.89
C GLN A 44 -0.53 -0.64 12.37
N GLY A 45 -0.24 -1.76 13.03
CA GLY A 45 -0.70 -1.99 14.41
C GLY A 45 -2.22 -1.93 14.51
N THR A 46 -2.75 -0.97 15.27
CA THR A 46 -4.19 -0.74 15.44
C THR A 46 -4.78 0.26 14.44
N PHE A 47 -3.95 0.85 13.57
CA PHE A 47 -4.40 1.85 12.58
C PHE A 47 -4.67 1.19 11.23
N GLN A 48 -5.85 1.43 10.70
CA GLN A 48 -6.30 0.95 9.40
C GLN A 48 -6.63 2.14 8.48
N SER A 49 -6.27 2.04 7.22
CA SER A 49 -6.50 3.10 6.22
C SER A 49 -6.57 2.52 4.81
N ASN A 50 -7.10 3.28 3.85
CA ASN A 50 -7.21 2.86 2.45
C ASN A 50 -6.40 3.80 1.57
N HIS A 51 -5.64 3.26 0.63
CA HIS A 51 -4.76 4.03 -0.26
C HIS A 51 -4.78 3.46 -1.66
N TYR A 52 -4.62 4.33 -2.65
CA TYR A 52 -4.43 3.93 -4.03
C TYR A 52 -3.04 3.35 -4.25
N GLU A 53 -2.89 2.58 -5.31
CA GLU A 53 -1.63 1.93 -5.67
C GLU A 53 -0.45 2.91 -5.76
N PHE A 54 -0.69 4.13 -6.28
CA PHE A 54 0.35 5.12 -6.50
C PHE A 54 0.89 5.72 -5.21
N GLU A 55 0.14 5.65 -4.11
CA GLU A 55 0.54 6.15 -2.78
C GLU A 55 1.45 5.15 -2.05
N LEU A 56 1.45 3.89 -2.50
CA LEU A 56 2.16 2.78 -1.88
C LEU A 56 3.44 2.43 -2.64
N ASP A 57 4.43 1.98 -1.89
CA ASP A 57 5.67 1.40 -2.42
C ASP A 57 5.99 0.08 -1.71
N ALA A 58 6.63 -0.85 -2.42
CA ALA A 58 7.07 -2.13 -1.85
C ALA A 58 8.37 -1.99 -1.06
N GLU A 59 9.14 -0.95 -1.36
CA GLU A 59 10.43 -0.67 -0.73
C GLU A 59 10.38 0.66 0.03
N ARG A 60 11.24 0.78 1.04
CA ARG A 60 11.46 2.07 1.70
C ARG A 60 12.22 2.99 0.75
N ASN A 61 11.77 4.22 0.61
CA ASN A 61 12.53 5.28 -0.03
C ASN A 61 13.63 5.74 0.92
N ILE A 62 14.80 5.10 0.81
CA ILE A 62 16.00 5.46 1.55
C ILE A 62 16.71 6.54 0.72
N ILE A 63 16.41 7.81 0.95
CA ILE A 63 17.33 8.86 0.51
C ILE A 63 18.58 8.69 1.37
N THR A 64 19.58 7.98 0.86
CA THR A 64 20.92 7.99 1.45
C THR A 64 21.43 9.43 1.38
N VAL A 65 21.36 10.13 2.50
CA VAL A 65 22.14 11.35 2.71
C VAL A 65 23.59 10.89 2.84
N THR A 66 24.26 10.75 1.70
CA THR A 66 25.72 10.57 1.69
C THR A 66 26.30 11.87 2.26
N THR A 67 26.78 11.80 3.49
CA THR A 67 27.48 12.90 4.16
C THR A 67 28.93 12.93 3.67
#